data_AF-A0A3A8Z2Y5-F1
#
_entry.id   AF-A0A3A8Z2Y5-F1
#
_cell.length_a   1.000
_cell.length_b   1.000
_cell.length_c   1.000
_cell.angle_alpha   90.00
_cell.angle_beta   90.00
_cell.angle_gamma   90.00
#
_symmetry.space_group_name_H-M   'P 1'
#
loop_
_entity.id
_entity.type
_entity.pdbx_description
1 polymer ?
#
loop_
_entity_poly.entity_id
_entity_poly.type
_entity_poly.pdbx_seq_one_letter_code
_entity_poly.pdbx_strand_id
1 'polypeptide(L)'
;MMPISGVDTGAVQPITTTEDVLGASKIQGPKEEIQGLQLRPMMDRYVPEGPQEPSGLYWMSKDEDGQPKICFDDPEQAVPGQPEGVPVSEGPDPADQDTKGPERKKDKDEVWECNTDKVDHEVEELKKQQQELEQRLDGETDEVKIKDLERQLAQVERELKQKDNDTYRERNATFTQLS
;
A
#
# COMPACT_ATOMS: atom_id res chain seq x y z
N MET A 1 -56.36 -18.20 -9.11
CA MET A 1 -55.77 -17.00 -8.49
C MET A 1 -54.78 -16.40 -9.47
N MET A 2 -54.98 -15.15 -9.86
CA MET A 2 -54.07 -14.37 -10.73
C MET A 2 -53.07 -13.62 -9.85
N PRO A 3 -51.79 -13.47 -10.24
CA PRO A 3 -50.92 -12.45 -9.66
C PRO A 3 -51.08 -11.11 -10.40
N ILE A 4 -51.58 -10.11 -9.68
CA ILE A 4 -51.27 -8.69 -9.86
C ILE A 4 -50.20 -8.39 -8.80
N SER A 5 -49.11 -7.67 -9.02
CA SER A 5 -49.03 -6.33 -9.59
C SER A 5 -47.56 -6.05 -9.91
N GLY A 6 -47.28 -5.55 -11.12
CA GLY A 6 -46.11 -4.71 -11.35
C GLY A 6 -46.42 -3.30 -10.86
N VAL A 7 -45.47 -2.68 -10.16
CA VAL A 7 -45.50 -1.23 -9.91
C VAL A 7 -44.22 -0.63 -10.48
N ASP A 8 -44.47 0.35 -11.34
CA ASP A 8 -43.55 1.15 -12.11
C ASP A 8 -43.09 2.34 -11.26
N THR A 9 -41.79 2.65 -11.28
CA THR A 9 -41.28 3.97 -10.91
C THR A 9 -40.31 4.44 -11.98
N GLY A 10 -40.85 4.92 -13.10
CA GLY A 10 -40.91 6.35 -13.37
C GLY A 10 -39.59 7.13 -13.47
N ALA A 11 -39.23 7.43 -14.72
CA ALA A 11 -38.61 8.66 -15.24
C ALA A 11 -37.12 8.93 -14.86
N VAL A 12 -36.24 9.47 -15.71
CA VAL A 12 -36.37 10.50 -16.76
C VAL A 12 -35.26 10.28 -17.83
N GLN A 13 -35.58 10.73 -19.04
CA GLN A 13 -34.93 10.62 -20.36
C GLN A 13 -33.47 11.13 -20.47
N PRO A 14 -32.66 10.60 -21.41
CA PRO A 14 -31.46 11.27 -21.93
C PRO A 14 -31.85 12.35 -22.94
N ILE A 15 -31.32 13.56 -22.77
CA ILE A 15 -31.45 14.63 -23.77
C ILE A 15 -30.69 14.25 -25.04
N THR A 16 -31.45 14.21 -26.12
CA THR A 16 -31.05 13.99 -27.50
C THR A 16 -30.30 15.18 -28.09
N THR A 17 -29.34 14.84 -28.92
CA THR A 17 -28.77 15.55 -30.07
C THR A 17 -29.62 16.68 -30.65
N THR A 18 -28.98 17.82 -30.91
CA THR A 18 -29.30 18.69 -32.06
C THR A 18 -28.14 18.65 -33.05
N GLU A 19 -28.51 18.16 -34.21
CA GLU A 19 -27.82 18.12 -35.50
C GLU A 19 -27.88 19.51 -36.15
N ASP A 20 -26.76 19.97 -36.70
CA ASP A 20 -26.64 20.91 -37.83
C ASP A 20 -25.21 20.71 -38.38
N VAL A 21 -24.96 19.86 -39.39
CA VAL A 21 -25.15 20.02 -40.84
C VAL A 21 -24.13 20.97 -41.50
N LEU A 22 -23.35 20.37 -42.43
CA LEU A 22 -22.47 20.96 -43.48
C LEU A 22 -21.19 21.64 -42.95
N GLY A 23 -19.98 21.35 -43.39
CA GLY A 23 -19.49 20.72 -44.61
C GLY A 23 -18.13 21.33 -44.94
N ALA A 24 -17.15 20.49 -45.29
CA ALA A 24 -15.90 20.82 -46.00
C ALA A 24 -14.90 21.80 -45.35
N SER A 25 -13.73 21.29 -44.95
CA SER A 25 -12.48 21.41 -45.75
C SER A 25 -11.20 21.21 -44.93
N LYS A 26 -10.35 20.35 -45.47
CA LYS A 26 -8.88 20.37 -45.43
C LYS A 26 -8.18 20.34 -44.06
N ILE A 27 -7.71 19.12 -43.79
CA ILE A 27 -6.37 18.84 -43.27
C ILE A 27 -5.35 19.71 -44.02
N GLN A 28 -4.80 20.71 -43.35
CA GLN A 28 -3.52 21.31 -43.70
C GLN A 28 -2.81 21.61 -42.38
N GLY A 29 -1.83 20.77 -42.04
CA GLY A 29 -0.88 21.13 -41.00
C GLY A 29 -0.06 22.35 -41.44
N PRO A 30 0.51 23.05 -40.46
CA PRO A 30 1.93 23.33 -40.57
C PRO A 30 2.68 22.86 -39.33
N LYS A 31 3.83 22.29 -39.64
CA LYS A 31 4.96 21.99 -38.78
C LYS A 31 5.72 23.29 -38.49
N GLU A 32 6.36 23.33 -37.31
CA GLU A 32 7.29 24.37 -36.80
C GLU A 32 6.60 25.71 -36.43
N GLU A 33 6.84 26.38 -35.29
CA GLU A 33 8.08 26.55 -34.56
C GLU A 33 7.76 27.11 -33.13
N ILE A 34 8.13 26.33 -32.10
CA ILE A 34 8.94 26.74 -30.93
C ILE A 34 8.43 27.80 -29.92
N GLN A 35 8.53 27.38 -28.64
CA GLN A 35 8.70 28.16 -27.40
C GLN A 35 7.59 29.14 -27.01
N GLY A 36 6.82 28.78 -25.97
CA GLY A 36 6.13 29.83 -25.22
C GLY A 36 5.21 29.38 -24.10
N LEU A 37 4.61 28.19 -24.21
CA LEU A 37 3.73 27.69 -23.17
C LEU A 37 4.40 26.51 -22.49
N GLN A 38 5.34 26.83 -21.61
CA GLN A 38 5.68 25.96 -20.48
C GLN A 38 4.34 25.54 -19.88
N LEU A 39 3.94 24.29 -20.13
CA LEU A 39 2.75 23.70 -19.54
C LEU A 39 2.91 23.92 -18.03
N ARG A 40 2.06 24.77 -17.45
CA ARG A 40 2.00 24.87 -15.99
C ARG A 40 1.85 23.44 -15.50
N PRO A 41 2.67 22.99 -14.53
CA PRO A 41 2.51 21.64 -14.02
C PRO A 41 1.05 21.49 -13.61
N MET A 42 0.36 20.51 -14.19
CA MET A 42 -1.06 20.26 -13.95
C MET A 42 -1.32 19.77 -12.51
N MET A 43 -0.23 19.52 -11.77
CA MET A 43 -0.21 19.11 -10.38
C MET A 43 0.45 20.22 -9.56
N ASP A 44 -0.20 20.61 -8.47
CA ASP A 44 0.38 21.53 -7.51
C ASP A 44 1.66 20.91 -6.93
N ARG A 45 2.73 21.70 -6.87
CA ARG A 45 3.97 21.26 -6.22
C ARG A 45 3.82 21.48 -4.72
N TYR A 46 4.13 20.42 -3.97
CA TYR A 46 4.24 20.52 -2.52
C TYR A 46 5.35 21.52 -2.14
N VAL A 47 5.01 22.50 -1.31
CA VAL A 47 5.96 23.42 -0.69
C VAL A 47 6.13 22.95 0.75
N PRO A 48 7.29 22.40 1.14
CA PRO A 48 7.51 21.99 2.52
C PRO A 48 7.48 23.21 3.44
N GLU A 49 6.72 23.10 4.51
CA GLU A 49 6.74 24.09 5.58
C GLU A 49 8.08 24.01 6.33
N GLY A 50 8.55 25.15 6.82
CA GLY A 50 9.76 25.22 7.63
C GLY A 50 9.57 24.49 8.97
N PRO A 51 10.66 24.30 9.75
CA PRO A 51 10.55 23.71 11.09
C PRO A 51 9.55 24.50 11.93
N GLN A 52 8.40 23.88 12.22
CA GLN A 52 7.36 24.46 13.06
C GLN A 52 7.59 24.01 14.50
N GLU A 53 7.45 24.93 15.45
CA GLU A 53 7.45 24.59 16.86
C GLU A 53 6.31 23.60 17.14
N PRO A 54 6.59 22.42 17.72
CA PRO A 54 5.56 21.43 17.97
C PRO A 54 4.54 22.03 18.94
N SER A 55 3.29 22.20 18.49
CA SER A 55 2.20 22.77 19.29
C SER A 55 1.61 21.78 20.31
N GLY A 56 2.41 20.80 20.74
CA GLY A 56 2.00 19.74 21.64
C GLY A 56 2.65 19.89 23.01
N LEU A 57 1.93 19.51 24.07
CA LEU A 57 2.48 19.47 25.43
C LEU A 57 3.63 18.46 25.55
N TYR A 58 3.87 17.61 24.55
CA TYR A 58 4.91 16.58 24.59
C TYR A 58 5.90 16.73 23.43
N TRP A 59 7.20 16.57 23.70
CA TRP A 59 8.24 16.45 22.68
C TRP A 59 9.24 15.35 23.01
N MET A 60 9.89 14.78 22.00
CA MET A 60 10.97 13.82 22.18
C MET A 60 12.29 14.56 22.39
N SER A 61 12.94 14.31 23.52
CA SER A 61 14.30 14.72 23.84
C SER A 61 15.22 13.51 23.98
N LYS A 62 16.52 13.75 24.15
CA LYS A 62 17.50 12.72 24.52
C LYS A 62 17.99 12.99 25.93
N ASP A 63 18.13 11.96 26.75
CA ASP A 63 18.78 12.06 28.05
C ASP A 63 20.32 12.09 27.93
N GLU A 64 21.02 12.19 29.06
CA GLU A 64 22.48 12.26 29.12
C GLU A 64 23.16 11.00 28.56
N ASP A 65 22.45 9.87 28.57
CA ASP A 65 22.85 8.58 27.99
C ASP A 65 22.49 8.44 26.49
N GLY A 66 21.83 9.45 25.92
CA GLY A 66 21.44 9.50 24.51
C GLY A 66 20.18 8.68 24.15
N GLN A 67 19.46 8.16 25.14
CA GLN A 67 18.20 7.45 24.98
C GLN A 67 17.05 8.41 24.69
N PRO A 68 16.10 8.05 23.80
CA PRO A 68 14.94 8.88 23.53
C PRO A 68 14.01 8.93 24.73
N LYS A 69 13.74 10.13 25.24
CA LYS A 69 12.85 10.41 26.37
C LYS A 69 11.74 11.36 25.93
N ILE A 70 10.51 11.10 26.35
CA ILE A 70 9.38 12.01 26.12
C ILE A 70 9.37 13.06 27.24
N CYS A 71 9.42 14.33 26.87
CA CYS A 71 9.29 15.50 27.75
C CYS A 71 7.88 16.04 27.68
N PHE A 72 7.38 16.60 28.79
CA PHE A 72 6.05 17.18 28.91
C PHE A 72 6.14 18.60 29.48
N ASP A 73 5.55 19.58 28.79
CA ASP A 73 5.31 20.93 29.30
C ASP A 73 4.03 20.88 30.15
N ASP A 74 4.21 20.79 31.47
CA ASP A 74 3.12 20.85 32.42
C ASP A 74 2.68 22.31 32.64
N PRO A 75 1.48 22.72 32.19
CA PRO A 75 1.02 24.10 32.31
C PRO A 75 0.81 24.56 33.77
N GLU A 76 0.83 23.67 34.75
CA GLU A 76 0.68 24.00 36.17
C GLU A 76 1.99 24.49 36.84
N GLN A 77 3.16 24.33 36.21
CA GLN A 77 4.46 24.78 36.74
C GLN A 77 4.84 26.21 36.32
N ALA A 78 4.04 26.86 35.48
CA ALA A 78 4.30 28.20 34.98
C ALA A 78 3.82 29.32 35.94
N VAL A 79 4.23 29.25 37.21
CA VAL A 79 4.06 30.38 38.15
C VAL A 79 5.43 31.05 38.36
N PRO A 80 5.70 32.24 37.78
CA PRO A 80 7.01 32.88 37.89
C PRO A 80 7.09 33.67 39.20
N GLY A 81 7.94 33.22 40.12
CA GLY A 81 8.22 33.92 41.37
C GLY A 81 9.26 33.21 42.23
N GLN A 82 10.52 33.30 41.84
CA GLN A 82 11.69 32.84 42.60
C GLN A 82 11.91 33.68 43.89
N PRO A 83 12.65 33.22 44.93
CA PRO A 83 14.11 33.12 44.82
C PRO A 83 14.79 31.91 45.49
N GLU A 84 16.03 31.68 45.05
CA GLU A 84 17.00 30.72 45.55
C GLU A 84 17.21 30.71 47.08
N GLY A 85 17.48 29.54 47.64
CA GLY A 85 17.97 29.39 49.02
C GLY A 85 17.70 28.01 49.65
N VAL A 86 18.65 27.09 49.49
CA VAL A 86 18.90 25.80 50.19
C VAL A 86 18.38 25.70 51.65
N PRO A 87 18.28 24.51 52.28
CA PRO A 87 17.63 23.22 51.96
C PRO A 87 16.56 22.83 53.03
N VAL A 88 15.97 21.63 52.89
CA VAL A 88 15.22 20.85 53.91
C VAL A 88 13.70 21.05 53.92
N SER A 89 12.98 20.07 53.37
CA SER A 89 12.16 19.17 54.20
C SER A 89 11.78 17.91 53.40
N GLU A 90 12.39 16.80 53.80
CA GLU A 90 11.80 15.45 53.84
C GLU A 90 10.82 15.08 52.71
N GLY A 91 11.36 14.77 51.54
CA GLY A 91 10.85 13.62 50.78
C GLY A 91 11.55 12.37 51.33
N PRO A 92 10.86 11.28 51.65
CA PRO A 92 11.50 10.11 52.24
C PRO A 92 12.57 9.57 51.28
N ASP A 93 13.71 9.22 51.87
CA ASP A 93 14.86 8.57 51.21
C ASP A 93 14.42 7.41 50.31
N PRO A 94 15.17 7.15 49.22
CA PRO A 94 14.89 6.12 48.24
C PRO A 94 15.20 4.78 48.90
N ALA A 95 14.20 4.22 49.58
CA ALA A 95 14.19 2.80 49.84
C ALA A 95 14.19 2.11 48.46
N ASP A 96 15.30 1.46 48.15
CA ASP A 96 15.43 0.29 47.28
C ASP A 96 14.07 -0.34 47.01
N GLN A 97 13.37 0.15 45.99
CA GLN A 97 12.29 -0.60 45.37
C GLN A 97 12.94 -1.21 44.15
N ASP A 98 13.62 -2.31 44.46
CA ASP A 98 13.67 -3.51 43.66
C ASP A 98 13.02 -3.29 42.30
N THR A 99 13.86 -3.17 41.28
CA THR A 99 13.51 -3.42 39.89
C THR A 99 13.06 -4.88 39.74
N LYS A 100 12.00 -5.30 40.41
CA LYS A 100 11.08 -6.30 39.89
C LYS A 100 10.08 -5.53 39.03
N GLY A 101 10.58 -5.09 37.87
CA GLY A 101 9.71 -5.08 36.70
C GLY A 101 9.03 -6.45 36.64
N PRO A 102 7.72 -6.51 36.30
CA PRO A 102 6.96 -7.75 36.38
C PRO A 102 7.78 -8.83 35.70
N GLU A 103 8.15 -9.83 36.48
CA GLU A 103 8.87 -11.02 36.05
C GLU A 103 8.13 -11.49 34.81
N ARG A 104 8.67 -11.15 33.63
CA ARG A 104 8.09 -11.53 32.35
C ARG A 104 8.09 -13.03 32.42
N LYS A 105 6.92 -13.60 32.70
CA LYS A 105 6.67 -15.01 32.46
C LYS A 105 7.22 -15.22 31.06
N LYS A 106 8.15 -16.17 30.93
CA LYS A 106 8.57 -16.67 29.63
C LYS A 106 7.34 -17.38 29.07
N ASP A 107 6.33 -16.59 28.70
CA ASP A 107 5.24 -16.99 27.86
C ASP A 107 5.97 -17.45 26.60
N LYS A 108 5.90 -18.75 26.35
CA LYS A 108 6.59 -19.40 25.25
C LYS A 108 6.38 -18.54 24.02
N ASP A 109 7.46 -18.02 23.45
CA ASP A 109 7.39 -17.20 22.25
C ASP A 109 6.55 -17.99 21.23
N GLU A 110 5.37 -17.48 20.88
CA GLU A 110 4.49 -18.15 19.94
C GLU A 110 5.17 -18.11 18.57
N VAL A 111 5.86 -19.19 18.21
CA VAL A 111 6.55 -19.30 16.94
C VAL A 111 5.51 -19.62 15.87
N TRP A 112 5.47 -18.82 14.81
CA TRP A 112 4.62 -19.05 13.65
C TRP A 112 5.49 -19.39 12.44
N GLU A 113 5.09 -20.42 11.70
CA GLU A 113 5.69 -20.79 10.42
C GLU A 113 4.78 -20.37 9.27
N CYS A 114 5.36 -19.75 8.25
CA CYS A 114 4.69 -19.36 7.02
C CYS A 114 5.11 -20.34 5.91
N ASN A 115 4.16 -21.10 5.37
CA ASN A 115 4.41 -22.04 4.28
C ASN A 115 3.79 -21.52 2.97
N THR A 116 4.59 -21.52 1.90
CA THR A 116 4.21 -21.08 0.56
C THR A 116 4.42 -22.15 -0.51
N ASP A 117 4.78 -23.38 -0.11
CA ASP A 117 5.21 -24.47 -0.99
C ASP A 117 4.17 -24.83 -2.06
N LYS A 118 2.88 -24.68 -1.73
CA LYS A 118 1.77 -24.95 -2.67
C LYS A 118 1.80 -23.99 -3.86
N VAL A 119 2.07 -22.71 -3.61
CA VAL A 119 2.15 -21.69 -4.65
C VAL A 119 3.39 -21.92 -5.49
N ASP A 120 4.52 -22.22 -4.84
CA ASP A 120 5.77 -22.49 -5.55
C ASP A 120 5.65 -23.70 -6.47
N HIS A 121 5.01 -24.78 -6.00
CA HIS A 121 4.75 -25.96 -6.83
C HIS A 121 3.84 -25.63 -8.02
N GLU A 122 2.76 -24.88 -7.81
CA GLU A 122 1.86 -24.46 -8.89
C GLU A 122 2.58 -23.61 -9.94
N VAL A 123 3.41 -22.65 -9.51
CA VAL A 123 4.21 -21.81 -10.41
C VAL A 123 5.24 -22.65 -11.16
N GLU A 124 5.86 -23.63 -10.51
CA GLU A 124 6.80 -24.55 -11.15
C GLU A 124 6.12 -25.39 -12.25
N GLU A 125 4.94 -25.93 -11.98
CA GLU A 125 4.17 -26.70 -12.97
C GLU A 125 3.76 -25.84 -14.17
N LEU A 126 3.35 -24.58 -13.94
CA LEU A 126 3.06 -23.64 -15.04
C LEU A 126 4.31 -23.34 -15.88
N LYS A 127 5.49 -23.20 -15.25
CA LYS A 127 6.77 -23.00 -15.98
C LYS A 127 7.15 -24.21 -16.82
N LYS A 128 6.95 -25.43 -16.29
CA LYS A 128 7.17 -26.67 -17.05
C LYS A 128 6.23 -26.77 -18.24
N GLN A 129 4.95 -26.47 -18.05
CA GLN A 129 3.96 -26.47 -19.13
C GLN A 129 4.31 -25.44 -20.22
N GLN A 130 4.74 -24.24 -19.84
CA GLN A 130 5.23 -23.24 -20.81
C GLN A 130 6.38 -23.79 -21.65
N GLN A 131 7.40 -24.37 -21.01
CA GLN A 131 8.56 -24.96 -21.71
C GLN A 131 8.18 -26.13 -22.61
N GLU A 132 7.22 -26.97 -22.21
CA GLU A 132 6.72 -28.07 -23.03
C GLU A 132 5.99 -27.55 -24.27
N LEU A 133 5.15 -26.53 -24.11
CA LEU A 133 4.44 -25.90 -25.22
C LEU A 133 5.39 -25.22 -26.20
N GLU A 134 6.43 -24.53 -25.71
CA GLU A 134 7.49 -23.94 -26.53
C GLU A 134 8.24 -25.00 -27.34
N GLN A 135 8.71 -26.07 -26.67
CA GLN A 135 9.40 -27.16 -27.35
C GLN A 135 8.53 -27.83 -28.41
N ARG A 136 7.23 -27.96 -28.14
CA ARG A 136 6.28 -28.50 -29.11
C ARG A 136 6.06 -27.55 -30.28
N LEU A 137 6.06 -26.24 -30.04
CA LEU A 137 5.96 -25.22 -31.08
C LEU A 137 7.16 -25.28 -32.04
N ASP A 138 8.37 -25.47 -31.51
CA ASP A 138 9.60 -25.55 -32.31
C ASP A 138 9.62 -26.76 -33.26
N GLY A 139 8.94 -27.85 -32.90
CA GLY A 139 8.88 -29.09 -33.68
C GLY A 139 7.66 -29.25 -34.59
N GLU A 140 6.57 -28.52 -34.33
CA GLU A 140 5.31 -28.68 -35.06
C GLU A 140 5.32 -27.85 -36.36
N THR A 141 4.94 -28.46 -37.48
CA THR A 141 4.90 -27.80 -38.81
C THR A 141 3.48 -27.42 -39.24
N ASP A 142 2.45 -27.94 -38.56
CA ASP A 142 1.05 -27.72 -38.92
C ASP A 142 0.52 -26.36 -38.41
N GLU A 143 0.12 -25.47 -39.31
CA GLU A 143 -0.31 -24.10 -39.00
C GLU A 143 -1.49 -24.01 -38.00
N VAL A 144 -2.42 -24.95 -38.06
CA VAL A 144 -3.59 -24.97 -37.15
C VAL A 144 -3.14 -25.28 -35.72
N LYS A 145 -2.28 -26.28 -35.57
CA LYS A 145 -1.76 -26.69 -34.25
C LYS A 145 -0.83 -25.62 -33.67
N ILE A 146 -0.02 -24.96 -34.50
CA ILE A 146 0.82 -23.83 -34.07
C ILE A 146 -0.06 -22.75 -33.44
N LYS A 147 -1.14 -22.34 -34.11
CA LYS A 147 -2.08 -21.33 -33.57
C LYS A 147 -2.76 -21.78 -32.27
N ASP A 148 -3.10 -23.06 -32.15
CA ASP A 148 -3.69 -23.61 -30.93
C ASP A 148 -2.67 -23.64 -29.78
N LEU A 149 -1.43 -24.04 -30.04
CA LEU A 149 -0.32 -24.03 -29.08
C LEU A 149 0.03 -22.61 -28.63
N GLU A 150 0.08 -21.64 -29.55
CA GLU A 150 0.27 -20.22 -29.23
C GLU A 150 -0.81 -19.70 -28.28
N ARG A 151 -2.07 -20.10 -28.49
CA ARG A 151 -3.19 -19.72 -27.60
C ARG A 151 -3.03 -20.32 -26.21
N GLN A 152 -2.61 -21.58 -26.14
CA GLN A 152 -2.35 -22.25 -24.87
C GLN A 152 -1.19 -21.61 -24.13
N LEU A 153 -0.09 -21.31 -24.83
CA LEU A 153 1.07 -20.63 -24.28
C LEU A 153 0.70 -19.26 -23.74
N ALA A 154 -0.05 -18.46 -24.51
CA ALA A 154 -0.54 -17.16 -24.07
C ALA A 154 -1.49 -17.26 -22.85
N GLN A 155 -2.23 -18.36 -22.69
CA GLN A 155 -3.04 -18.60 -21.49
C GLN A 155 -2.15 -18.90 -20.27
N VAL A 156 -1.18 -19.80 -20.43
CA VAL A 156 -0.23 -20.15 -19.35
C VAL A 156 0.58 -18.93 -18.91
N GLU A 157 1.05 -18.11 -19.85
CA GLU A 157 1.79 -16.88 -19.53
C GLU A 157 0.95 -15.87 -18.72
N ARG A 158 -0.33 -15.72 -19.06
CA ARG A 158 -1.24 -14.86 -18.29
C ARG A 158 -1.41 -15.38 -16.87
N GLU A 159 -1.59 -16.68 -16.70
CA GLU A 159 -1.71 -17.31 -15.37
C GLU A 159 -0.42 -17.19 -14.57
N LEU A 160 0.73 -17.44 -15.20
CA LEU A 160 2.04 -17.29 -14.59
C LEU A 160 2.25 -15.85 -14.11
N LYS A 161 1.90 -14.85 -14.92
CA LYS A 161 1.99 -13.44 -14.54
C LYS A 161 1.09 -13.09 -13.35
N GLN A 162 -0.04 -13.78 -13.20
CA GLN A 162 -0.97 -13.56 -12.08
C GLN A 162 -0.49 -14.26 -10.79
N LYS A 163 0.12 -15.45 -10.91
CA LYS A 163 0.47 -16.31 -9.77
C LYS A 163 1.92 -16.18 -9.32
N ASP A 164 2.85 -15.89 -10.22
CA ASP A 164 4.27 -15.61 -9.92
C ASP A 164 4.47 -14.15 -9.49
N ASN A 165 3.66 -13.72 -8.52
CA ASN A 165 3.76 -12.42 -7.88
C ASN A 165 3.86 -12.62 -6.37
N ASP A 166 4.70 -11.81 -5.72
CA ASP A 166 4.89 -11.87 -4.28
C ASP A 166 3.57 -11.66 -3.51
N THR A 167 2.71 -10.75 -4.00
CA THR A 167 1.37 -10.53 -3.42
C THR A 167 0.45 -11.74 -3.54
N TYR A 168 0.63 -12.58 -4.56
CA TYR A 168 -0.13 -13.83 -4.69
C TYR A 168 0.40 -14.89 -3.74
N ARG A 169 1.73 -14.97 -3.57
CA ARG A 169 2.39 -15.85 -2.61
C ARG A 169 1.96 -15.54 -1.18
N GLU A 170 2.01 -14.27 -0.78
CA GLU A 170 1.58 -13.82 0.55
C GLU A 170 0.11 -14.16 0.83
N ARG A 171 -0.79 -13.91 -0.14
CA ARG A 171 -2.24 -14.17 0.03
C ARG A 171 -2.60 -15.64 0.17
N ASN A 172 -1.81 -16.52 -0.45
CA ASN A 172 -2.05 -17.96 -0.44
C ASN A 172 -1.12 -18.71 0.51
N ALA A 173 -0.34 -17.99 1.32
CA ALA A 173 0.51 -18.59 2.34
C ALA A 173 -0.35 -19.19 3.47
N THR A 174 0.07 -20.33 3.99
CA THR A 174 -0.55 -20.98 5.15
C THR A 174 0.30 -20.78 6.38
N PHE A 175 -0.31 -20.28 7.45
CA PHE A 175 0.34 -20.03 8.72
C PHE A 175 0.03 -21.16 9.72
N THR A 176 1.07 -21.74 10.28
CA THR A 176 0.95 -22.81 11.29
C THR A 176 1.68 -22.38 12.55
N GLN A 177 1.02 -22.50 13.71
CA GLN A 177 1.64 -22.21 15.00
C GLN A 177 2.50 -23.40 15.43
N LEU A 178 3.78 -23.16 15.69
CA LEU A 178 4.73 -24.11 16.26
C LEU A 178 4.68 -23.98 17.79
N SER A 179 4.32 -25.07 18.48
CA SER A 179 4.13 -25.15 19.95
C SER A 179 5.38 -25.56 20.72
#